data_AF-A0A2P2MMQ4-F1
#
_entry.id   AF-A0A2P2MMQ4-F1
#
_cell.length_a   1.000
_cell.length_b   1.000
_cell.length_c   1.000
_cell.angle_alpha   90.00
_cell.angle_beta   90.00
_cell.angle_gamma   90.00
#
_symmetry.space_group_name_H-M   'P 1'
#
loop_
_entity.id
_entity.type
_entity.pdbx_description
1 polymer ?
#
loop_
_entity_poly.entity_id
_entity_poly.type
_entity_poly.pdbx_seq_one_letter_code
_entity_poly.pdbx_strand_id
1 'polypeptide(L)'
;MICVLSRFVTEDIVEHVTNSLHICLYRNNLPAVRQYLETFAINIYLKFPSLVRGQLVSILQDYSMRPQALSSYVFIAANVILHASKAVQSSHLDELMPPIIPLLTSHHHSLRGFTQLLVYQVLCKFFPYVDYGASETMPIEKRCFEDLKSYLARNPDCKRLRASMEPYLDAYSPVLSSTPAGIFVNLVEDREFECVPTSLMEEVLNFLNDVREDLRCSMAKDNVNIKNQSLQIDEDPNNRGVFPGAQQLKEMPWDFQKKITVSKHDKQFGDTGCHFKNNETYSQLLEMEKEDELLEQSIHSRSLILERMRASRQDFILVASFLDRIPNLAGLARTCEVFKASGLVIADTSVLCDKQFQLISVTAEKWVPILEVPVNSVNHYLEKKKREGFSILGLEQTANSVPLDEYFFPKKTVLVLGREKEGIPVDTIHILDACIEIPQLGVVRSLNVHVSGAIALWEYTRQQRSR
;
A
#
# COMPACT_ATOMS: atom_id res chain seq x y z
N MET A 1 -4.52 16.52 0.17
CA MET A 1 -5.53 17.20 1.03
C MET A 1 -5.05 18.54 1.60
N ILE A 2 -3.89 18.61 2.26
CA ILE A 2 -3.41 19.88 2.86
C ILE A 2 -3.28 21.04 1.85
N CYS A 3 -2.88 20.77 0.59
CA CYS A 3 -2.79 21.78 -0.46
C CYS A 3 -4.11 22.50 -0.74
N VAL A 4 -5.26 21.82 -0.60
CA VAL A 4 -6.61 22.40 -0.75
C VAL A 4 -6.91 23.37 0.39
N LEU A 5 -6.42 23.04 1.60
CA LEU A 5 -6.63 23.83 2.81
C LEU A 5 -5.89 25.18 2.76
N SER A 6 -4.88 25.34 1.89
CA SER A 6 -4.13 26.59 1.75
C SER A 6 -5.03 27.79 1.45
N ARG A 7 -6.15 27.56 0.73
CA ARG A 7 -7.13 28.60 0.40
C ARG A 7 -7.86 29.16 1.62
N PHE A 8 -8.01 28.35 2.66
CA PHE A 8 -8.74 28.71 3.89
C PHE A 8 -7.84 29.32 4.97
N VAL A 9 -6.53 29.43 4.73
CA VAL A 9 -5.62 30.10 5.67
C VAL A 9 -5.84 31.61 5.63
N THR A 10 -6.15 32.22 6.76
CA THR A 10 -6.42 33.66 6.93
C THR A 10 -5.27 34.34 7.69
N GLU A 11 -5.23 35.68 7.70
CA GLU A 11 -4.13 36.46 8.31
C GLU A 11 -3.95 36.20 9.81
N ASP A 12 -5.02 35.85 10.52
CA ASP A 12 -5.03 35.56 11.96
C ASP A 12 -4.35 34.23 12.32
N ILE A 13 -4.33 33.25 11.40
CA ILE A 13 -3.75 31.93 11.65
C ILE A 13 -2.44 31.67 10.89
N VAL A 14 -2.07 32.53 9.94
CA VAL A 14 -0.95 32.28 9.02
C VAL A 14 0.39 32.11 9.73
N GLU A 15 0.63 32.83 10.83
CA GLU A 15 1.86 32.71 11.62
C GLU A 15 1.95 31.34 12.31
N HIS A 16 0.85 30.85 12.88
CA HIS A 16 0.81 29.53 13.51
C HIS A 16 0.97 28.40 12.48
N VAL A 17 0.34 28.57 11.30
CA VAL A 17 0.43 27.63 10.19
C VAL A 17 1.86 27.57 9.63
N THR A 18 2.51 28.70 9.42
CA THR A 18 3.91 28.74 8.93
C THR A 18 4.88 28.16 9.93
N ASN A 19 4.74 28.45 11.23
CA ASN A 19 5.55 27.82 12.28
C ASN A 19 5.43 26.28 12.27
N SER A 20 4.21 25.76 12.16
CA SER A 20 3.97 24.32 12.06
C SER A 20 4.53 23.72 10.77
N LEU A 21 4.39 24.45 9.66
CA LEU A 21 4.92 24.05 8.36
C LEU A 21 6.45 23.94 8.36
N HIS A 22 7.14 24.89 8.98
CA HIS A 22 8.60 24.87 9.11
C HIS A 22 9.09 23.68 9.93
N ILE A 23 8.41 23.35 11.04
CA ILE A 23 8.70 22.15 11.84
C ILE A 23 8.51 20.89 10.98
N CYS A 24 7.42 20.81 10.22
CA CYS A 24 7.12 19.68 9.35
C CYS A 24 8.15 19.52 8.22
N LEU A 25 8.52 20.61 7.53
CA LEU A 25 9.52 20.60 6.46
C LEU A 25 10.92 20.23 6.98
N TYR A 26 11.25 20.62 8.22
CA TYR A 26 12.49 20.22 8.85
C TYR A 26 12.52 18.70 9.12
N ARG A 27 11.40 18.07 9.49
CA ARG A 27 11.36 16.63 9.77
C ARG A 27 11.61 15.77 8.52
N ASN A 28 12.05 14.53 8.76
CA ASN A 28 12.16 13.54 7.70
C ASN A 28 10.75 13.05 7.35
N ASN A 29 10.32 13.32 6.13
CA ASN A 29 9.03 12.87 5.60
C ASN A 29 9.27 11.97 4.38
N LEU A 30 8.28 11.13 4.07
CA LEU A 30 8.21 10.42 2.80
C LEU A 30 8.20 11.44 1.64
N PRO A 31 8.80 11.11 0.47
CA PRO A 31 8.90 12.04 -0.66
C PRO A 31 7.55 12.66 -1.08
N ALA A 32 6.49 11.85 -1.19
CA ALA A 32 5.14 12.32 -1.54
C ALA A 32 4.57 13.31 -0.50
N VAL A 33 4.75 13.03 0.79
CA VAL A 33 4.30 13.92 1.88
C VAL A 33 5.05 15.26 1.80
N ARG A 34 6.37 15.21 1.56
CA ARG A 34 7.18 16.41 1.43
C ARG A 34 6.74 17.28 0.25
N GLN A 35 6.45 16.69 -0.90
CA GLN A 35 5.96 17.43 -2.06
C GLN A 35 4.64 18.16 -1.78
N TYR A 36 3.71 17.53 -1.05
CA TYR A 36 2.48 18.21 -0.62
C TYR A 36 2.77 19.36 0.35
N LEU A 37 3.73 19.21 1.26
CA LEU A 37 4.15 20.29 2.16
C LEU A 37 4.80 21.45 1.40
N GLU A 38 5.65 21.17 0.42
CA GLU A 38 6.27 22.17 -0.46
C GLU A 38 5.23 22.91 -1.30
N THR A 39 4.30 22.16 -1.92
CA THR A 39 3.19 22.74 -2.70
C THR A 39 2.28 23.62 -1.83
N PHE A 40 2.00 23.17 -0.61
CA PHE A 40 1.27 23.97 0.37
C PHE A 40 2.04 25.24 0.73
N ALA A 41 3.33 25.15 1.03
CA ALA A 41 4.20 26.28 1.36
C ALA A 41 4.21 27.33 0.25
N ILE A 42 4.37 26.90 -1.01
CA ILE A 42 4.34 27.79 -2.19
C ILE A 42 3.02 28.55 -2.23
N ASN A 43 1.88 27.87 -2.05
CA ASN A 43 0.57 28.53 -2.04
C ASN A 43 0.40 29.53 -0.89
N ILE A 44 0.96 29.26 0.29
CA ILE A 44 0.94 30.20 1.42
C ILE A 44 1.77 31.45 1.11
N TYR A 45 3.00 31.30 0.61
CA TYR A 45 3.85 32.45 0.27
C TYR A 45 3.31 33.27 -0.92
N LEU A 46 2.66 32.61 -1.89
CA LEU A 46 1.96 33.32 -2.97
C LEU A 46 0.74 34.10 -2.47
N LYS A 47 0.04 33.60 -1.44
CA LYS A 47 -1.11 34.26 -0.82
C LYS A 47 -0.71 35.39 0.11
N PHE A 48 0.41 35.26 0.81
CA PHE A 48 0.91 36.22 1.80
C PHE A 48 2.36 36.65 1.49
N PRO A 49 2.55 37.57 0.52
CA PRO A 49 3.89 37.97 0.06
C PRO A 49 4.79 38.59 1.12
N SER A 50 4.21 39.21 2.16
CA SER A 50 4.96 39.82 3.28
C SER A 50 5.80 38.81 4.06
N LEU A 51 5.42 37.54 4.06
CA LEU A 51 6.13 36.46 4.76
C LEU A 51 7.45 36.07 4.08
N VAL A 52 7.61 36.37 2.79
CA VAL A 52 8.82 36.01 2.03
C VAL A 52 10.04 36.68 2.63
N ARG A 53 10.00 38.00 2.81
CA ARG A 53 11.07 38.77 3.45
C ARG A 53 11.26 38.38 4.92
N GLY A 54 10.16 38.17 5.66
CA GLY A 54 10.19 37.93 7.11
C GLY A 54 10.70 36.54 7.51
N GLN A 55 10.44 35.51 6.71
CA GLN A 55 10.72 34.12 7.05
C GLN A 55 11.59 33.42 6.01
N LEU A 56 11.21 33.46 4.74
CA LEU A 56 11.86 32.62 3.72
C LEU A 56 13.31 33.03 3.45
N VAL A 57 13.60 34.33 3.44
CA VAL A 57 14.96 34.86 3.25
C VAL A 57 15.88 34.43 4.40
N SER A 58 15.45 34.54 5.66
CA SER A 58 16.27 34.17 6.81
C SER A 58 16.56 32.67 6.86
N ILE A 59 15.59 31.84 6.45
CA ILE A 59 15.76 30.38 6.36
C ILE A 59 16.80 30.00 5.30
N LEU A 60 16.79 30.65 4.13
CA LEU A 60 17.75 30.36 3.06
C LEU A 60 19.18 30.83 3.38
N GLN A 61 19.32 31.78 4.32
CA GLN A 61 20.62 32.23 4.84
C GLN A 61 21.19 31.30 5.91
N ASP A 62 20.40 30.37 6.45
CA ASP A 62 20.90 29.35 7.38
C ASP A 62 21.56 28.18 6.63
N TYR A 63 22.86 28.36 6.37
CA TYR A 63 23.69 27.33 5.72
C TYR A 63 24.00 26.12 6.62
N SER A 64 23.66 26.16 7.91
CA SER A 64 23.84 25.04 8.84
C SER A 64 22.71 24.00 8.77
N MET A 65 21.63 24.33 8.07
CA MET A 65 20.45 23.50 7.94
C MET A 65 20.74 22.18 7.22
N ARG A 66 19.95 21.15 7.53
CA ARG A 66 20.03 19.87 6.81
C ARG A 66 19.81 20.08 5.31
N PRO A 67 20.69 19.57 4.43
CA PRO A 67 20.63 19.79 2.98
C PRO A 67 19.29 19.40 2.35
N GLN A 68 18.62 18.38 2.91
CA GLN A 68 17.32 17.92 2.47
C GLN A 68 16.23 18.97 2.70
N ALA A 69 16.20 19.61 3.88
CA ALA A 69 15.24 20.67 4.19
C ALA A 69 15.55 21.94 3.39
N LEU A 70 16.84 22.29 3.27
CA LEU A 70 17.29 23.43 2.47
C LEU A 70 16.90 23.27 0.99
N SER A 71 16.96 22.05 0.45
CA SER A 71 16.51 21.76 -0.93
C SER A 71 15.01 22.05 -1.12
N SER A 72 14.17 21.73 -0.14
CA SER A 72 12.74 22.07 -0.17
C SER A 72 12.53 23.59 -0.17
N TYR A 73 13.29 24.34 0.62
CA TYR A 73 13.19 25.81 0.64
C TYR A 73 13.67 26.46 -0.66
N VAL A 74 14.71 25.92 -1.30
CA VAL A 74 15.13 26.36 -2.64
C VAL A 74 14.03 26.11 -3.67
N PHE A 75 13.38 24.94 -3.61
CA PHE A 75 12.23 24.61 -4.47
C PHE A 75 11.06 25.57 -4.23
N ILE A 76 10.71 25.83 -2.97
CA ILE A 76 9.64 26.77 -2.61
C ILE A 76 9.97 28.17 -3.13
N ALA A 77 11.17 28.68 -2.85
CA ALA A 77 11.59 30.02 -3.23
C ALA A 77 11.62 30.23 -4.74
N ALA A 78 12.18 29.28 -5.50
CA ALA A 78 12.19 29.35 -6.96
C ALA A 78 10.76 29.41 -7.54
N ASN A 79 9.85 28.57 -7.02
CA ASN A 79 8.46 28.57 -7.47
C ASN A 79 7.67 29.82 -7.04
N VAL A 80 7.98 30.40 -5.88
CA VAL A 80 7.42 31.69 -5.46
C VAL A 80 7.84 32.79 -6.42
N ILE A 81 9.13 32.85 -6.81
CA ILE A 81 9.61 33.81 -7.83
C ILE A 81 8.89 33.58 -9.17
N LEU A 82 8.83 32.33 -9.63
CA LEU A 82 8.26 31.98 -10.93
C LEU A 82 6.75 32.27 -11.00
N HIS A 83 5.97 32.02 -9.95
CA HIS A 83 4.51 32.09 -9.98
C HIS A 83 3.90 33.31 -9.26
N ALA A 84 4.73 34.20 -8.68
CA ALA A 84 4.27 35.45 -8.10
C ALA A 84 3.56 36.37 -9.10
N SER A 85 2.68 37.23 -8.57
CA SER A 85 2.04 38.28 -9.36
C SER A 85 3.06 39.31 -9.84
N LYS A 86 2.83 39.91 -11.02
CA LYS A 86 3.76 40.88 -11.63
C LYS A 86 4.14 42.04 -10.70
N ALA A 87 3.27 42.40 -9.76
CA ALA A 87 3.48 43.49 -8.81
C ALA A 87 4.60 43.20 -7.78
N VAL A 88 4.74 41.95 -7.33
CA VAL A 88 5.71 41.58 -6.26
C VAL A 88 6.85 40.70 -6.79
N GLN A 89 6.71 40.20 -8.01
CA GLN A 89 7.65 39.27 -8.63
C GLN A 89 9.09 39.82 -8.73
N SER A 90 9.28 41.11 -9.07
CA SER A 90 10.61 41.73 -9.06
C SER A 90 11.20 41.80 -7.65
N SER A 91 10.39 42.16 -6.66
CA SER A 91 10.81 42.23 -5.26
C SER A 91 11.25 40.86 -4.74
N HIS A 92 10.50 39.80 -5.07
CA HIS A 92 10.87 38.44 -4.67
C HIS A 92 12.12 37.94 -5.37
N LEU A 93 12.34 38.31 -6.64
CA LEU A 93 13.59 38.00 -7.35
C LEU A 93 14.78 38.61 -6.61
N ASP A 94 14.69 39.91 -6.26
CA ASP A 94 15.77 40.63 -5.58
C ASP A 94 16.04 40.11 -4.16
N GLU A 95 15.01 39.63 -3.46
CA GLU A 95 15.13 39.12 -2.09
C GLU A 95 15.61 37.66 -2.01
N LEU A 96 15.14 36.79 -2.90
CA LEU A 96 15.36 35.35 -2.83
C LEU A 96 16.54 34.87 -3.68
N MET A 97 16.90 35.57 -4.76
CA MET A 97 18.06 35.14 -5.57
C MET A 97 19.39 35.20 -4.81
N PRO A 98 19.72 36.28 -4.07
CA PRO A 98 21.01 36.35 -3.37
C PRO A 98 21.30 35.17 -2.43
N PRO A 99 20.37 34.70 -1.57
CA PRO A 99 20.65 33.54 -0.71
C PRO A 99 20.64 32.19 -1.46
N ILE A 100 19.98 32.08 -2.62
CA ILE A 100 19.96 30.84 -3.43
C ILE A 100 21.26 30.65 -4.21
N ILE A 101 21.86 31.72 -4.74
CA ILE A 101 23.04 31.64 -5.61
C ILE A 101 24.22 30.85 -4.97
N PRO A 102 24.60 31.06 -3.70
CA PRO A 102 25.66 30.27 -3.05
C PRO A 102 25.40 28.76 -3.01
N LEU A 103 24.14 28.32 -3.06
CA LEU A 103 23.77 26.91 -3.00
C LEU A 103 24.08 26.15 -4.31
N LEU A 104 24.34 26.88 -5.41
CA LEU A 104 24.84 26.33 -6.67
C LEU A 104 26.20 25.63 -6.53
N THR A 105 26.96 25.98 -5.49
CA THR A 105 28.28 25.41 -5.18
C THR A 105 28.26 24.45 -4.00
N SER A 106 27.09 23.99 -3.56
CA SER A 106 26.98 23.06 -2.42
C SER A 106 27.77 21.76 -2.65
N HIS A 107 28.39 21.26 -1.58
CA HIS A 107 29.06 19.94 -1.60
C HIS A 107 28.05 18.79 -1.69
N HIS A 108 26.80 19.00 -1.26
CA HIS A 108 25.75 17.99 -1.35
C HIS A 108 25.19 17.92 -2.77
N HIS A 109 25.40 16.79 -3.43
CA HIS A 109 25.05 16.59 -4.84
C HIS A 109 23.58 16.90 -5.14
N SER A 110 22.64 16.40 -4.34
CA SER A 110 21.21 16.59 -4.59
C SER A 110 20.81 18.07 -4.48
N LEU A 111 21.16 18.73 -3.37
CA LEU A 111 20.89 20.16 -3.17
C LEU A 111 21.48 21.01 -4.31
N ARG A 112 22.73 20.74 -4.67
CA ARG A 112 23.40 21.41 -5.79
C ARG A 112 22.65 21.22 -7.10
N GLY A 113 22.32 19.98 -7.45
CA GLY A 113 21.62 19.66 -8.69
C GLY A 113 20.24 20.33 -8.78
N PHE A 114 19.42 20.21 -7.73
CA PHE A 114 18.11 20.87 -7.66
C PHE A 114 18.23 22.39 -7.78
N THR A 115 19.21 23.00 -7.09
CA THR A 115 19.44 24.45 -7.17
C THR A 115 19.81 24.88 -8.58
N GLN A 116 20.72 24.15 -9.25
CA GLN A 116 21.14 24.44 -10.63
C GLN A 116 19.97 24.42 -11.62
N LEU A 117 19.07 23.44 -11.47
CA LEU A 117 17.89 23.28 -12.31
C LEU A 117 16.88 24.42 -12.11
N LEU A 118 16.56 24.74 -10.87
CA LEU A 118 15.57 25.77 -10.51
C LEU A 118 16.08 27.18 -10.85
N VAL A 119 17.34 27.48 -10.56
CA VAL A 119 17.96 28.76 -10.93
C VAL A 119 17.96 28.93 -12.45
N TYR A 120 18.26 27.87 -13.21
CA TYR A 120 18.17 27.92 -14.67
C TYR A 120 16.76 28.33 -15.16
N GLN A 121 15.70 27.77 -14.58
CA GLN A 121 14.33 28.14 -14.94
C GLN A 121 14.00 29.59 -14.62
N VAL A 122 14.41 30.07 -13.43
CA VAL A 122 14.26 31.48 -13.06
C VAL A 122 15.01 32.37 -14.07
N LEU A 123 16.27 32.06 -14.37
CA LEU A 123 17.06 32.83 -15.34
C LEU A 123 16.45 32.83 -16.74
N CYS A 124 15.91 31.71 -17.22
CA CYS A 124 15.24 31.63 -18.52
C CYS A 124 13.99 32.52 -18.58
N LYS A 125 13.24 32.63 -17.48
CA LYS A 125 12.03 33.45 -17.42
C LYS A 125 12.31 34.95 -17.36
N PHE A 126 13.29 35.37 -16.55
CA PHE A 126 13.56 36.79 -16.29
C PHE A 126 14.66 37.39 -17.17
N PHE A 127 15.54 36.56 -17.72
CA PHE A 127 16.62 36.97 -18.62
C PHE A 127 16.52 36.17 -19.93
N PRO A 128 15.47 36.36 -20.75
CA PRO A 128 15.36 35.70 -22.05
C PRO A 128 16.55 36.07 -22.95
N TYR A 129 16.85 35.24 -23.96
CA TYR A 129 17.92 35.55 -24.92
C TYR A 129 17.52 36.83 -25.68
N VAL A 130 18.29 37.90 -25.51
CA VAL A 130 18.08 39.13 -26.27
C VAL A 130 19.17 39.19 -27.32
N ASP A 131 18.76 39.17 -28.59
CA ASP A 131 19.65 39.34 -29.74
C ASP A 131 20.01 40.84 -29.83
N TYR A 132 20.96 41.28 -29.01
CA TYR A 132 21.43 42.66 -29.08
C TYR A 132 22.39 42.81 -30.27
N GLY A 133 21.86 43.36 -31.36
CA GLY A 133 22.65 44.19 -32.25
C GLY A 133 23.39 45.26 -31.45
N ALA A 134 24.65 45.51 -31.83
CA ALA A 134 25.64 46.27 -31.09
C ALA A 134 25.14 47.58 -30.44
N SER A 135 25.67 47.87 -29.23
CA SER A 135 25.91 49.21 -28.66
C SER A 135 25.19 49.63 -27.35
N GLU A 136 24.88 48.71 -26.43
CA GLU A 136 24.66 49.09 -25.01
C GLU A 136 25.57 48.29 -24.08
N THR A 137 26.35 48.98 -23.24
CA THR A 137 27.19 48.36 -22.20
C THR A 137 26.29 47.74 -21.13
N MET A 138 26.14 46.42 -21.19
CA MET A 138 25.31 45.68 -20.25
C MET A 138 25.91 45.69 -18.83
N PRO A 139 25.09 45.90 -17.77
CA PRO A 139 25.52 45.82 -16.37
C PRO A 139 26.21 44.49 -16.03
N ILE A 140 27.15 44.51 -15.10
CA ILE A 140 27.96 43.34 -14.74
C ILE A 140 27.08 42.22 -14.18
N GLU A 141 26.04 42.55 -13.41
CA GLU A 141 25.10 41.61 -12.80
C GLU A 141 24.36 40.82 -13.88
N LYS A 142 23.86 41.54 -14.90
CA LYS A 142 23.14 40.93 -16.03
C LYS A 142 24.07 40.03 -16.86
N ARG A 143 25.33 40.43 -17.04
CA ARG A 143 26.35 39.62 -17.73
C ARG A 143 26.67 38.34 -16.98
N CYS A 144 26.87 38.44 -15.66
CA CYS A 144 27.08 37.27 -14.81
C CYS A 144 25.90 36.29 -14.87
N PHE A 145 24.66 36.78 -14.89
CA PHE A 145 23.48 35.93 -15.03
C PHE A 145 23.34 35.30 -16.41
N GLU A 146 23.69 36.01 -17.49
CA GLU A 146 23.73 35.43 -18.84
C GLU A 146 24.80 34.35 -19.00
N ASP A 147 26.00 34.58 -18.45
CA ASP A 147 27.08 33.60 -18.43
C ASP A 147 26.72 32.38 -17.59
N LEU A 148 26.12 32.59 -16.40
CA LEU A 148 25.62 31.52 -15.55
C LEU A 148 24.53 30.70 -16.25
N LYS A 149 23.56 31.36 -16.90
CA LYS A 149 22.51 30.72 -17.69
C LYS A 149 23.14 29.89 -18.82
N SER A 150 24.11 30.44 -19.54
CA SER A 150 24.83 29.76 -20.62
C SER A 150 25.59 28.52 -20.11
N TYR A 151 26.26 28.63 -18.96
CA TYR A 151 26.92 27.50 -18.29
C TYR A 151 25.91 26.41 -17.92
N LEU A 152 24.83 26.77 -17.22
CA LEU A 152 23.78 25.84 -16.81
C LEU A 152 23.09 25.19 -18.02
N ALA A 153 23.00 25.89 -19.15
CA ALA A 153 22.45 25.39 -20.41
C ALA A 153 23.38 24.36 -21.09
N ARG A 154 24.68 24.67 -21.19
CA ARG A 154 25.65 23.94 -22.02
C ARG A 154 26.43 22.86 -21.28
N ASN A 155 26.57 22.96 -19.95
CA ASN A 155 27.29 21.96 -19.17
C ASN A 155 26.63 20.57 -19.31
N PRO A 156 27.41 19.51 -19.60
CA PRO A 156 26.86 18.18 -19.88
C PRO A 156 26.12 17.56 -18.70
N ASP A 157 26.58 17.78 -17.47
CA ASP A 157 25.93 17.27 -16.26
C ASP A 157 24.61 18.00 -15.99
N CYS A 158 24.62 19.34 -16.10
CA CYS A 158 23.40 20.13 -15.97
C CYS A 158 22.38 19.79 -17.07
N LYS A 159 22.84 19.55 -18.31
CA LYS A 159 21.99 19.14 -19.43
C LYS A 159 21.35 17.77 -19.19
N ARG A 160 22.10 16.80 -18.68
CA ARG A 160 21.59 15.47 -18.32
C ARG A 160 20.55 15.54 -17.20
N LEU A 161 20.85 16.31 -16.14
CA LEU A 161 19.91 16.50 -15.03
C LEU A 161 18.62 17.18 -15.50
N ARG A 162 18.74 18.19 -16.37
CA ARG A 162 17.60 18.89 -16.97
C ARG A 162 16.74 17.97 -17.81
N ALA A 163 17.33 17.23 -18.75
CA ALA A 163 16.59 16.27 -19.58
C ALA A 163 15.76 15.26 -18.77
N SER A 164 16.23 14.94 -17.55
CA SER A 164 15.54 14.03 -16.64
C SER A 164 14.36 14.66 -15.87
N MET A 165 14.38 15.97 -15.62
CA MET A 165 13.49 16.62 -14.65
C MET A 165 12.66 17.79 -15.22
N GLU A 166 13.06 18.33 -16.38
CA GLU A 166 12.42 19.46 -17.09
C GLU A 166 10.94 19.22 -17.39
N PRO A 167 10.48 18.04 -17.87
CA PRO A 167 9.06 17.79 -18.11
C PRO A 167 8.19 17.98 -16.86
N TYR A 168 8.72 17.64 -15.68
CA TYR A 168 7.97 17.70 -14.43
C TYR A 168 7.92 19.11 -13.85
N LEU A 169 9.02 19.85 -13.95
CA LEU A 169 9.04 21.23 -13.48
C LEU A 169 8.27 22.17 -14.41
N ASP A 170 8.29 21.92 -15.72
CA ASP A 170 7.52 22.72 -16.69
C ASP A 170 6.01 22.45 -16.60
N ALA A 171 5.61 21.23 -16.24
CA ALA A 171 4.21 20.88 -16.01
C ALA A 171 3.70 21.31 -14.63
N TYR A 172 4.59 21.65 -13.68
CA TYR A 172 4.20 22.03 -12.34
C TYR A 172 3.51 23.41 -12.32
N SER A 173 2.34 23.46 -11.70
CA SER A 173 1.59 24.71 -11.50
C SER A 173 1.01 24.72 -10.09
N PRO A 174 1.42 25.66 -9.21
CA PRO A 174 0.95 25.73 -7.83
C PRO A 174 -0.58 25.76 -7.72
N VAL A 175 -1.23 26.44 -8.66
CA VAL A 175 -2.69 26.58 -8.72
C VAL A 175 -3.34 25.25 -9.08
N LEU A 176 -2.88 24.56 -10.12
CA LEU A 176 -3.45 23.27 -10.54
C LEU A 176 -3.17 22.18 -9.51
N SER A 177 -1.96 22.12 -8.96
CA SER A 177 -1.54 21.16 -7.93
C SER A 177 -2.25 21.35 -6.58
N SER A 178 -2.94 22.48 -6.37
CA SER A 178 -3.78 22.73 -5.19
C SER A 178 -5.26 22.32 -5.38
N THR A 179 -5.67 21.92 -6.58
CA THR A 179 -7.04 21.47 -6.86
C THR A 179 -7.19 19.97 -6.58
N PRO A 180 -8.40 19.48 -6.24
CA PRO A 180 -8.67 18.05 -6.16
C PRO A 180 -8.20 17.32 -7.43
N ALA A 181 -8.52 17.85 -8.62
CA ALA A 181 -8.09 17.26 -9.89
C ALA A 181 -6.56 17.14 -10.01
N GLY A 182 -5.79 18.17 -9.65
CA GLY A 182 -4.32 18.12 -9.71
C GLY A 182 -3.65 17.32 -8.59
N ILE A 183 -4.36 17.00 -7.50
CA ILE A 183 -3.89 16.09 -6.44
C ILE A 183 -4.12 14.63 -6.84
N PHE A 184 -5.25 14.36 -7.50
CA PHE A 184 -5.66 13.00 -7.84
C PHE A 184 -5.22 12.57 -9.24
N VAL A 185 -5.00 13.48 -10.19
CA VAL A 185 -4.65 13.17 -11.59
C VAL A 185 -3.22 13.60 -11.91
N ASN A 186 -2.43 12.70 -12.51
CA ASN A 186 -1.08 13.00 -12.99
C ASN A 186 -1.13 14.02 -14.16
N LEU A 187 -0.30 15.06 -14.07
CA LEU A 187 -0.21 16.12 -15.09
C LEU A 187 0.80 15.79 -16.20
N VAL A 188 1.63 14.76 -16.03
CA VAL A 188 2.68 14.36 -16.98
C VAL A 188 2.43 12.93 -17.43
N GLU A 189 2.32 12.72 -18.74
CA GLU A 189 2.18 11.38 -19.34
C GLU A 189 3.55 10.71 -19.51
N ASP A 190 3.62 9.43 -19.15
CA ASP A 190 4.63 8.43 -19.55
C ASP A 190 6.10 8.88 -19.54
N ARG A 191 6.81 8.75 -18.40
CA ARG A 191 8.22 8.30 -18.33
C ARG A 191 8.58 7.71 -16.97
N GLU A 192 9.29 6.57 -17.01
CA GLU A 192 9.94 5.89 -15.89
C GLU A 192 11.02 6.77 -15.23
N PHE A 193 10.61 7.70 -14.37
CA PHE A 193 11.55 8.37 -13.48
C PHE A 193 11.22 8.00 -12.03
N GLU A 194 12.17 7.36 -11.36
CA GLU A 194 12.05 6.70 -10.05
C GLU A 194 11.68 7.65 -8.90
N CYS A 195 11.79 8.97 -9.12
CA CYS A 195 11.46 10.01 -8.15
C CYS A 195 10.12 10.71 -8.41
N VAL A 196 9.31 10.21 -9.34
CA VAL A 196 7.98 10.77 -9.64
C VAL A 196 6.95 10.13 -8.70
N PRO A 197 6.17 10.93 -7.98
CA PRO A 197 5.06 10.41 -7.22
C PRO A 197 3.96 9.94 -8.17
N THR A 198 3.60 8.67 -8.07
CA THR A 198 2.39 8.12 -8.65
C THR A 198 1.19 8.91 -8.13
N SER A 199 0.32 9.37 -9.03
CA SER A 199 -0.91 10.05 -8.58
C SER A 199 -1.77 9.06 -7.81
N LEU A 200 -2.53 9.51 -6.79
CA LEU A 200 -3.38 8.58 -6.04
C LEU A 200 -4.37 7.84 -6.97
N MET A 201 -4.87 8.49 -8.02
CA MET A 201 -5.73 7.82 -9.00
C MET A 201 -4.96 6.76 -9.79
N GLU A 202 -3.70 6.99 -10.11
CA GLU A 202 -2.83 6.02 -10.77
C GLU A 202 -2.45 4.87 -9.82
N GLU A 203 -2.22 5.13 -8.53
CA GLU A 203 -2.05 4.07 -7.52
C GLU A 203 -3.32 3.24 -7.37
N VAL A 204 -4.49 3.89 -7.32
CA VAL A 204 -5.79 3.21 -7.26
C VAL A 204 -6.05 2.45 -8.55
N LEU A 205 -5.76 3.01 -9.72
CA LEU A 205 -5.91 2.34 -11.01
C LEU A 205 -4.94 1.17 -11.14
N ASN A 206 -3.69 1.33 -10.72
CA ASN A 206 -2.69 0.25 -10.72
C ASN A 206 -3.11 -0.84 -9.75
N PHE A 207 -3.50 -0.50 -8.52
CA PHE A 207 -4.05 -1.46 -7.56
C PHE A 207 -5.27 -2.20 -8.13
N LEU A 208 -6.24 -1.49 -8.71
CA LEU A 208 -7.43 -2.10 -9.30
C LEU A 208 -7.08 -2.98 -10.51
N ASN A 209 -6.13 -2.54 -11.34
CA ASN A 209 -5.65 -3.32 -12.49
C ASN A 209 -4.84 -4.55 -12.06
N ASP A 210 -4.02 -4.44 -11.02
CA ASP A 210 -3.22 -5.52 -10.43
C ASP A 210 -4.14 -6.55 -9.77
N VAL A 211 -5.10 -6.12 -8.95
CA VAL A 211 -6.11 -7.00 -8.36
C VAL A 211 -6.96 -7.67 -9.44
N ARG A 212 -7.27 -6.95 -10.54
CA ARG A 212 -7.98 -7.52 -11.69
C ARG A 212 -7.09 -8.51 -12.45
N GLU A 213 -5.80 -8.27 -12.58
CA GLU A 213 -4.85 -9.18 -13.24
C GLU A 213 -4.59 -10.43 -12.40
N ASP A 214 -4.45 -10.29 -11.09
CA ASP A 214 -4.40 -11.40 -10.13
C ASP A 214 -5.68 -12.24 -10.21
N LEU A 215 -6.84 -11.58 -10.31
CA LEU A 215 -8.12 -12.26 -10.52
C LEU A 215 -8.15 -12.98 -11.88
N ARG A 216 -7.68 -12.35 -12.97
CA ARG A 216 -7.56 -13.02 -14.29
C ARG A 216 -6.66 -14.24 -14.20
N CYS A 217 -5.51 -14.12 -13.55
CA CYS A 217 -4.54 -15.20 -13.35
C CYS A 217 -5.15 -16.34 -12.52
N SER A 218 -5.91 -16.02 -11.47
CA SER A 218 -6.65 -17.02 -10.69
C SER A 218 -7.73 -17.70 -11.52
N MET A 219 -8.57 -16.92 -12.21
CA MET A 219 -9.66 -17.44 -13.04
C MET A 219 -9.15 -18.29 -14.21
N ALA A 220 -8.00 -17.96 -14.79
CA ALA A 220 -7.35 -18.76 -15.83
C ALA A 220 -6.85 -20.10 -15.26
N LYS A 221 -6.20 -20.09 -14.09
CA LYS A 221 -5.78 -21.32 -13.39
C LYS A 221 -6.98 -22.19 -13.00
N ASP A 222 -8.07 -21.56 -12.55
CA ASP A 222 -9.29 -22.25 -12.14
C ASP A 222 -10.03 -22.83 -13.34
N ASN A 223 -10.11 -22.14 -14.48
CA ASN A 223 -10.64 -22.70 -15.73
C ASN A 223 -9.84 -23.91 -16.23
N VAL A 224 -8.51 -23.85 -16.11
CA VAL A 224 -7.64 -24.99 -16.45
C VAL A 224 -7.89 -26.16 -15.49
N ASN A 225 -8.02 -25.90 -14.19
CA ASN A 225 -8.36 -26.92 -13.20
C ASN A 225 -9.76 -27.54 -13.44
N ILE A 226 -10.75 -26.73 -13.81
CA ILE A 226 -12.12 -27.17 -14.13
C ILE A 226 -12.10 -28.04 -15.38
N LYS A 227 -11.39 -27.64 -16.44
CA LYS A 227 -11.22 -28.47 -17.66
C LYS A 227 -10.51 -29.79 -17.36
N ASN A 228 -9.45 -29.75 -16.57
CA ASN A 228 -8.69 -30.95 -16.20
C ASN A 228 -9.54 -31.90 -15.34
N GLN A 229 -10.42 -31.40 -14.46
CA GLN A 229 -11.31 -32.23 -13.66
C GLN A 229 -12.55 -32.72 -14.41
N SER A 230 -13.10 -31.93 -15.33
CA SER A 230 -14.21 -32.41 -16.18
C SER A 230 -13.76 -33.52 -17.14
N LEU A 231 -12.50 -33.49 -17.59
CA LEU A 231 -11.89 -34.61 -18.31
C LEU A 231 -11.66 -35.85 -17.42
N GLN A 232 -11.32 -35.68 -16.13
CA GLN A 232 -11.16 -36.80 -15.19
C GLN A 232 -12.49 -37.45 -14.78
N ILE A 233 -13.61 -36.72 -14.82
CA ILE A 233 -14.93 -37.25 -14.49
C ILE A 233 -15.51 -38.11 -15.62
N ASP A 234 -15.15 -37.84 -16.88
CA ASP A 234 -15.59 -38.63 -18.04
C ASP A 234 -14.84 -39.98 -18.19
N GLU A 235 -13.72 -40.17 -17.51
CA GLU A 235 -12.96 -41.44 -17.53
C GLU A 235 -13.42 -42.48 -16.50
N ASP A 236 -14.38 -42.15 -15.62
CA ASP A 236 -14.86 -43.02 -14.55
C ASP A 236 -16.12 -43.82 -15.00
N PRO A 237 -16.05 -45.14 -15.29
CA PRO A 237 -17.14 -45.85 -16.00
C PRO A 237 -18.42 -46.11 -15.18
N ASN A 238 -18.45 -45.75 -13.90
CA ASN A 238 -19.44 -46.25 -12.94
C ASN A 238 -20.53 -45.24 -12.50
N ASN A 239 -20.61 -44.05 -13.11
CA ASN A 239 -21.66 -43.08 -12.79
C ASN A 239 -22.52 -42.72 -14.01
N ARG A 240 -23.36 -43.66 -14.47
CA ARG A 240 -24.49 -43.32 -15.36
C ARG A 240 -25.69 -42.83 -14.55
N GLY A 241 -25.60 -41.60 -14.07
CA GLY A 241 -26.74 -40.81 -13.61
C GLY A 241 -26.97 -39.66 -14.59
N VAL A 242 -28.04 -39.72 -15.37
CA VAL A 242 -28.45 -38.64 -16.27
C VAL A 242 -28.80 -37.40 -15.44
N PHE A 243 -28.00 -36.34 -15.52
CA PHE A 243 -28.35 -35.02 -15.00
C PHE A 243 -28.85 -34.13 -16.15
N PRO A 244 -30.12 -33.70 -16.16
CA PRO A 244 -30.61 -32.68 -17.08
C PRO A 244 -30.13 -31.32 -16.57
N GLY A 245 -28.99 -30.87 -17.07
CA GLY A 245 -28.37 -29.61 -16.64
C GLY A 245 -27.03 -29.28 -17.30
N ALA A 246 -26.52 -30.15 -18.18
CA ALA A 246 -25.40 -29.82 -19.06
C ALA A 246 -25.88 -28.91 -20.21
N GLN A 247 -26.44 -27.75 -19.89
CA GLN A 247 -26.32 -26.62 -20.80
C GLN A 247 -24.86 -26.19 -20.70
N GLN A 248 -24.15 -26.34 -21.82
CA GLN A 248 -22.85 -25.72 -22.05
C GLN A 248 -22.84 -24.33 -21.40
N LEU A 249 -21.94 -24.14 -20.43
CA LEU A 249 -21.56 -22.81 -19.98
C LEU A 249 -21.18 -22.01 -21.24
N LYS A 250 -22.12 -21.19 -21.71
CA LYS A 250 -21.86 -20.23 -22.77
C LYS A 250 -20.68 -19.40 -22.29
N GLU A 251 -19.64 -19.34 -23.12
CA GLU A 251 -18.46 -18.53 -22.88
C GLU A 251 -18.87 -17.14 -22.39
N MET A 252 -18.26 -16.73 -21.26
CA MET A 252 -18.41 -15.41 -20.65
C MET A 252 -18.34 -14.31 -21.73
N PRO A 253 -19.15 -13.24 -21.64
CA PRO A 253 -18.92 -12.05 -22.44
C PRO A 253 -17.50 -11.53 -22.16
N TRP A 254 -16.66 -11.50 -23.19
CA TRP A 254 -15.25 -11.13 -23.14
C TRP A 254 -14.98 -9.66 -22.74
N ASP A 255 -16.03 -8.86 -22.48
CA ASP A 255 -15.89 -7.43 -22.19
C ASP A 255 -15.46 -7.08 -20.76
N PHE A 256 -15.63 -7.99 -19.78
CA PHE A 256 -15.11 -7.80 -18.42
C PHE A 256 -13.56 -7.78 -18.36
N GLN A 257 -12.90 -8.21 -19.45
CA GLN A 257 -11.45 -8.35 -19.52
C GLN A 257 -10.72 -7.07 -19.97
N LYS A 258 -11.40 -5.97 -20.30
CA LYS A 258 -10.72 -4.73 -20.68
C LYS A 258 -10.05 -4.07 -19.45
N LYS A 259 -8.83 -3.55 -19.64
CA LYS A 259 -8.18 -2.68 -18.65
C LYS A 259 -9.06 -1.45 -18.45
N ILE A 260 -9.13 -0.94 -17.22
CA ILE A 260 -9.75 0.36 -16.98
C ILE A 260 -8.80 1.40 -17.56
N THR A 261 -9.11 1.88 -18.76
CA THR A 261 -8.42 2.99 -19.42
C THR A 261 -9.38 4.15 -19.51
N VAL A 262 -9.04 5.27 -18.87
CA VAL A 262 -9.74 6.54 -19.08
C VAL A 262 -9.29 7.07 -20.44
N SER A 263 -10.11 6.91 -21.48
CA SER A 263 -9.86 7.53 -22.77
C SER A 263 -10.09 9.05 -22.64
N LYS A 264 -9.01 9.82 -22.54
CA LYS A 264 -9.06 11.29 -22.60
C LYS A 264 -9.21 11.77 -24.06
N HIS A 265 -10.34 11.51 -24.70
CA HIS A 265 -10.76 12.27 -25.87
C HIS A 265 -11.80 13.32 -25.44
N ASP A 266 -11.30 14.48 -25.03
CA ASP A 266 -11.72 15.78 -25.55
C ASP A 266 -10.91 16.88 -24.84
N LYS A 267 -9.79 17.26 -25.44
CA LYS A 267 -9.11 18.54 -25.17
C LYS A 267 -9.13 19.37 -26.45
N GLN A 268 -10.22 20.10 -26.62
CA GLN A 268 -10.12 21.47 -27.12
C GLN A 268 -10.65 22.38 -26.01
N PHE A 269 -9.74 22.88 -25.17
CA PHE A 269 -10.03 24.04 -24.33
C PHE A 269 -9.98 25.27 -25.24
N GLY A 270 -11.07 25.48 -25.96
CA GLY A 270 -11.47 26.77 -26.49
C GLY A 270 -12.43 27.42 -25.50
N ASP A 271 -12.24 28.71 -25.29
CA ASP A 271 -13.03 29.59 -24.43
C ASP A 271 -14.55 29.46 -24.67
N THR A 272 -15.33 29.80 -23.63
CA THR A 272 -16.81 29.97 -23.61
C THR A 272 -17.70 28.74 -23.30
N GLY A 273 -18.46 28.84 -22.20
CA GLY A 273 -19.83 28.29 -22.11
C GLY A 273 -20.00 26.89 -21.50
N CYS A 274 -20.50 26.85 -20.26
CA CYS A 274 -21.07 25.67 -19.62
C CYS A 274 -22.24 25.10 -20.44
N HIS A 275 -22.06 23.93 -21.06
CA HIS A 275 -23.17 23.04 -21.42
C HIS A 275 -22.75 21.57 -21.24
N PHE A 276 -23.17 20.99 -20.12
CA PHE A 276 -23.09 19.56 -19.83
C PHE A 276 -23.87 18.74 -20.88
N LYS A 277 -23.19 17.91 -21.67
CA LYS A 277 -23.81 16.78 -22.37
C LYS A 277 -24.00 15.63 -21.38
N ASN A 278 -25.16 15.60 -20.72
CA ASN A 278 -25.50 14.66 -19.64
C ASN A 278 -25.84 13.20 -20.08
N ASN A 279 -25.76 12.82 -21.36
CA ASN A 279 -26.27 11.50 -21.78
C ASN A 279 -25.25 10.35 -21.79
N GLU A 280 -23.96 10.61 -21.99
CA GLU A 280 -22.96 9.54 -22.09
C GLU A 280 -22.49 9.05 -20.71
N THR A 281 -22.32 9.97 -19.76
CA THR A 281 -21.88 9.64 -18.39
C THR A 281 -22.93 8.88 -17.59
N TYR A 282 -24.21 9.20 -17.76
CA TYR A 282 -25.31 8.47 -17.10
C TYR A 282 -25.46 7.04 -17.65
N SER A 283 -25.21 6.84 -18.94
CA SER A 283 -25.29 5.52 -19.57
C SER A 283 -24.19 4.58 -19.07
N GLN A 284 -22.96 5.10 -18.88
CA GLN A 284 -21.84 4.33 -18.31
C GLN A 284 -22.06 3.98 -16.83
N LEU A 285 -22.65 4.87 -16.04
CA LEU A 285 -22.97 4.59 -14.63
C LEU A 285 -24.10 3.56 -14.46
N LEU A 286 -25.10 3.57 -15.36
CA LEU A 286 -26.16 2.58 -15.42
C LEU A 286 -25.67 1.20 -15.87
N GLU A 287 -24.66 1.14 -16.74
CA GLU A 287 -23.97 -0.10 -17.09
C GLU A 287 -23.15 -0.64 -15.92
N MET A 288 -22.46 0.22 -15.17
CA MET A 288 -21.73 -0.15 -13.95
C MET A 288 -22.65 -0.66 -12.83
N GLU A 289 -23.81 -0.05 -12.60
CA GLU A 289 -24.78 -0.54 -11.60
C GLU A 289 -25.34 -1.93 -11.97
N LYS A 290 -25.57 -2.20 -13.26
CA LYS A 290 -25.99 -3.53 -13.73
C LYS A 290 -24.85 -4.56 -13.62
N GLU A 291 -23.61 -4.15 -13.82
CA GLU A 291 -22.44 -5.02 -13.63
C GLU A 291 -22.18 -5.33 -12.15
N ASP A 292 -22.39 -4.37 -11.25
CA ASP A 292 -22.33 -4.57 -9.79
C ASP A 292 -23.45 -5.48 -9.29
N GLU A 293 -24.67 -5.40 -9.85
CA GLU A 293 -25.75 -6.35 -9.54
C GLU A 293 -25.42 -7.79 -9.99
N LEU A 294 -24.77 -7.94 -11.15
CA LEU A 294 -24.28 -9.25 -11.61
C LEU A 294 -23.10 -9.75 -10.77
N LEU A 295 -22.25 -8.86 -10.28
CA LEU A 295 -21.16 -9.16 -9.35
C LEU A 295 -21.72 -9.63 -8.00
N GLU A 296 -22.74 -8.97 -7.46
CA GLU A 296 -23.42 -9.37 -6.21
C GLU A 296 -24.09 -10.75 -6.35
N GLN A 297 -24.72 -11.04 -7.50
CA GLN A 297 -25.26 -12.37 -7.79
C GLN A 297 -24.15 -13.43 -7.91
N SER A 298 -22.99 -13.07 -8.46
CA SER A 298 -21.81 -13.92 -8.55
C SER A 298 -21.13 -14.12 -7.19
N ILE A 299 -21.07 -13.10 -6.33
CA ILE A 299 -20.60 -13.18 -4.93
C ILE A 299 -21.55 -14.05 -4.11
N HIS A 300 -22.86 -13.98 -4.36
CA HIS A 300 -23.84 -14.82 -3.68
C HIS A 300 -23.67 -16.30 -4.05
N SER A 301 -23.48 -16.61 -5.35
CA SER A 301 -23.13 -17.97 -5.78
C SER A 301 -21.75 -18.43 -5.27
N ARG A 302 -20.78 -17.51 -5.12
CA ARG A 302 -19.45 -17.73 -4.50
C ARG A 302 -19.52 -17.98 -3.00
N SER A 303 -20.43 -17.33 -2.26
CA SER A 303 -20.69 -17.59 -0.84
C SER A 303 -21.18 -19.02 -0.64
N LEU A 304 -22.02 -19.51 -1.56
CA LEU A 304 -22.45 -20.90 -1.60
C LEU A 304 -21.30 -21.89 -1.89
N ILE A 305 -20.32 -21.50 -2.71
CA ILE A 305 -19.11 -22.29 -3.00
C ILE A 305 -18.13 -22.27 -1.82
N LEU A 306 -17.97 -21.13 -1.13
CA LEU A 306 -17.18 -21.02 0.11
C LEU A 306 -17.81 -21.83 1.26
N GLU A 307 -19.14 -21.84 1.37
CA GLU A 307 -19.89 -22.73 2.25
C GLU A 307 -19.68 -24.21 1.86
N ARG A 308 -19.65 -24.54 0.56
CA ARG A 308 -19.27 -25.88 0.08
C ARG A 308 -17.80 -26.24 0.35
N MET A 309 -16.88 -25.28 0.29
CA MET A 309 -15.46 -25.49 0.64
C MET A 309 -15.25 -25.65 2.16
N ARG A 310 -16.06 -24.95 2.98
CA ARG A 310 -16.15 -25.20 4.43
C ARG A 310 -16.63 -26.62 4.74
N ALA A 311 -17.46 -27.21 3.87
CA ALA A 311 -17.99 -28.57 4.06
C ALA A 311 -16.97 -29.72 3.85
N SER A 312 -15.77 -29.44 3.33
CA SER A 312 -14.68 -30.44 3.10
C SER A 312 -13.50 -30.29 4.07
N ARG A 313 -13.65 -29.59 5.21
CA ARG A 313 -12.59 -29.49 6.22
C ARG A 313 -12.59 -30.69 7.15
N GLN A 314 -11.43 -30.98 7.74
CA GLN A 314 -11.32 -32.00 8.78
C GLN A 314 -11.91 -31.49 10.08
N ASP A 315 -12.49 -32.36 10.91
CA ASP A 315 -13.07 -32.01 12.22
C ASP A 315 -11.97 -31.83 13.30
N PHE A 316 -10.93 -31.07 12.95
CA PHE A 316 -9.79 -30.78 13.81
C PHE A 316 -9.70 -29.28 14.08
N ILE A 317 -9.70 -28.90 15.36
CA ILE A 317 -9.54 -27.52 15.81
C ILE A 317 -8.24 -27.42 16.59
N LEU A 318 -7.39 -26.47 16.22
CA LEU A 318 -6.16 -26.21 16.94
C LEU A 318 -6.32 -24.97 17.84
N VAL A 319 -6.04 -25.11 19.13
CA VAL A 319 -6.14 -24.02 20.12
C VAL A 319 -4.74 -23.54 20.48
N ALA A 320 -4.45 -22.32 20.06
CA ALA A 320 -3.18 -21.62 20.25
C ALA A 320 -3.34 -20.33 21.07
N SER A 321 -4.44 -20.18 21.83
CA SER A 321 -4.69 -19.01 22.67
C SER A 321 -3.67 -18.78 23.78
N PHE A 322 -2.82 -19.75 24.11
CA PHE A 322 -1.74 -19.56 25.09
C PHE A 322 -0.43 -19.09 24.45
N LEU A 323 -0.32 -18.99 23.13
CA LEU A 323 0.93 -18.62 22.46
C LEU A 323 1.06 -17.11 22.32
N ASP A 324 2.23 -16.58 22.68
CA ASP A 324 2.51 -15.14 22.61
C ASP A 324 3.37 -14.75 21.38
N ARG A 325 4.06 -15.73 20.75
CA ARG A 325 5.01 -15.48 19.65
C ARG A 325 4.30 -15.48 18.30
N ILE A 326 4.30 -14.32 17.63
CA ILE A 326 3.75 -14.11 16.28
C ILE A 326 4.24 -15.16 15.25
N PRO A 327 5.55 -15.48 15.15
CA PRO A 327 6.01 -16.50 14.20
C PRO A 327 5.38 -17.88 14.39
N ASN A 328 5.11 -18.27 15.64
CA ASN A 328 4.49 -19.55 15.94
C ASN A 328 3.01 -19.54 15.52
N LEU A 329 2.28 -18.47 15.81
CA LEU A 329 0.88 -18.30 15.39
C LEU A 329 0.75 -18.31 13.85
N ALA A 330 1.64 -17.60 13.15
CA ALA A 330 1.63 -17.54 11.69
C ALA A 330 1.97 -18.89 11.04
N GLY A 331 2.97 -19.60 11.58
CA GLY A 331 3.32 -20.95 11.15
C GLY A 331 2.18 -21.95 11.35
N LEU A 332 1.46 -21.84 12.48
CA LEU A 332 0.27 -22.65 12.74
C LEU A 332 -0.88 -22.31 11.79
N ALA A 333 -1.15 -21.03 11.52
CA ALA A 333 -2.18 -20.63 10.56
C ALA A 333 -1.94 -21.25 9.18
N ARG A 334 -0.70 -21.17 8.69
CA ARG A 334 -0.29 -21.81 7.44
C ARG A 334 -0.45 -23.33 7.47
N THR A 335 -0.05 -23.96 8.56
CA THR A 335 -0.15 -25.43 8.71
C THR A 335 -1.61 -25.90 8.75
N CYS A 336 -2.46 -25.20 9.50
CA CYS A 336 -3.90 -25.47 9.60
C CYS A 336 -4.61 -25.30 8.26
N GLU A 337 -4.22 -24.31 7.45
CA GLU A 337 -4.74 -24.13 6.10
C GLU A 337 -4.39 -25.32 5.21
N VAL A 338 -3.09 -25.66 5.12
CA VAL A 338 -2.57 -26.74 4.24
C VAL A 338 -3.22 -28.09 4.56
N PHE A 339 -3.41 -28.41 5.84
CA PHE A 339 -4.07 -29.65 6.28
C PHE A 339 -5.60 -29.54 6.38
N LYS A 340 -6.20 -28.43 5.94
CA LYS A 340 -7.66 -28.20 5.97
C LYS A 340 -8.28 -28.41 7.36
N ALA A 341 -7.62 -27.94 8.42
CA ALA A 341 -8.21 -27.92 9.75
C ALA A 341 -9.54 -27.13 9.76
N SER A 342 -10.45 -27.49 10.66
CA SER A 342 -11.74 -26.82 10.85
C SER A 342 -11.53 -25.37 11.27
N GLY A 343 -10.55 -25.11 12.13
CA GLY A 343 -10.16 -23.76 12.49
C GLY A 343 -8.95 -23.69 13.41
N LEU A 344 -8.43 -22.48 13.55
CA LEU A 344 -7.37 -22.09 14.47
C LEU A 344 -7.92 -21.09 15.49
N VAL A 345 -7.70 -21.34 16.78
CA VAL A 345 -8.15 -20.46 17.86
C VAL A 345 -6.95 -19.72 18.45
N ILE A 346 -7.04 -18.40 18.55
CA ILE A 346 -5.96 -17.53 19.05
C ILE A 346 -6.50 -16.53 20.09
N ALA A 347 -5.61 -15.95 20.90
CA ALA A 347 -6.01 -15.04 21.97
C ALA A 347 -6.50 -13.67 21.47
N ASP A 348 -5.86 -13.16 20.42
CA ASP A 348 -6.06 -11.81 19.90
C ASP A 348 -5.91 -11.85 18.37
N THR A 349 -6.95 -11.43 17.64
CA THR A 349 -6.94 -11.38 16.17
C THR A 349 -6.21 -10.17 15.61
N SER A 350 -5.83 -9.20 16.44
CA SER A 350 -5.02 -8.06 16.00
C SER A 350 -3.67 -8.50 15.39
N VAL A 351 -3.16 -9.66 15.79
CA VAL A 351 -1.93 -10.26 15.26
C VAL A 351 -1.99 -10.58 13.76
N LEU A 352 -3.19 -10.71 13.18
CA LEU A 352 -3.37 -10.96 11.75
C LEU A 352 -2.99 -9.74 10.88
N CYS A 353 -3.02 -8.54 11.47
CA CYS A 353 -2.59 -7.31 10.81
C CYS A 353 -1.08 -7.06 10.95
N ASP A 354 -0.36 -7.89 11.71
CA ASP A 354 1.08 -7.75 11.90
C ASP A 354 1.86 -8.15 10.63
N LYS A 355 2.87 -7.36 10.28
CA LYS A 355 3.68 -7.58 9.07
C LYS A 355 4.47 -8.88 9.12
N GLN A 356 4.99 -9.25 10.30
CA GLN A 356 5.73 -10.50 10.49
C GLN A 356 4.78 -11.69 10.38
N PHE A 357 3.55 -11.57 10.89
CA PHE A 357 2.53 -12.60 10.73
C PHE A 357 2.25 -12.86 9.23
N GLN A 358 1.90 -11.81 8.48
CA GLN A 358 1.55 -11.89 7.06
C GLN A 358 2.68 -12.45 6.19
N LEU A 359 3.93 -12.10 6.52
CA LEU A 359 5.11 -12.61 5.82
C LEU A 359 5.25 -14.14 5.97
N ILE A 360 4.93 -14.69 7.14
CA ILE A 360 5.11 -16.12 7.45
C ILE A 360 3.89 -16.94 7.05
N SER A 361 2.68 -16.41 7.23
CA SER A 361 1.42 -17.09 6.92
C SER A 361 1.18 -17.24 5.41
N VAL A 362 1.76 -16.35 4.60
CA VAL A 362 1.63 -16.36 3.12
C VAL A 362 0.15 -16.43 2.71
N THR A 363 -0.67 -15.53 3.26
CA THR A 363 -2.12 -15.40 3.02
C THR A 363 -3.01 -16.50 3.59
N ALA A 364 -2.47 -17.48 4.31
CA ALA A 364 -3.25 -18.57 4.91
C ALA A 364 -4.41 -18.08 5.80
N GLU A 365 -4.24 -16.95 6.49
CA GLU A 365 -5.24 -16.33 7.36
C GLU A 365 -6.54 -15.92 6.66
N LYS A 366 -6.51 -15.75 5.33
CA LYS A 366 -7.70 -15.46 4.53
C LYS A 366 -8.56 -16.70 4.28
N TRP A 367 -7.98 -17.89 4.44
CA TRP A 367 -8.57 -19.17 4.04
C TRP A 367 -8.90 -20.08 5.22
N VAL A 368 -8.03 -20.15 6.24
CA VAL A 368 -8.33 -20.89 7.46
C VAL A 368 -9.26 -20.08 8.36
N PRO A 369 -10.37 -20.67 8.88
CA PRO A 369 -11.18 -20.00 9.89
C PRO A 369 -10.38 -19.74 11.16
N ILE A 370 -10.17 -18.47 11.51
CA ILE A 370 -9.50 -18.06 12.75
C ILE A 370 -10.53 -17.48 13.71
N LEU A 371 -10.56 -17.99 14.94
CA LEU A 371 -11.47 -17.54 15.99
C LEU A 371 -10.68 -16.92 17.15
N GLU A 372 -11.14 -15.75 17.61
CA GLU A 372 -10.61 -15.14 18.83
C GLU A 372 -11.24 -15.76 20.07
N VAL A 373 -10.41 -16.32 20.94
CA VAL A 373 -10.78 -16.74 22.29
C VAL A 373 -9.67 -16.29 23.24
N PRO A 374 -9.91 -15.20 24.01
CA PRO A 374 -8.96 -14.74 25.02
C PRO A 374 -8.64 -15.83 26.04
N VAL A 375 -7.43 -15.80 26.60
CA VAL A 375 -6.91 -16.79 27.57
C VAL A 375 -7.93 -17.15 28.65
N ASN A 376 -8.58 -16.14 29.25
CA ASN A 376 -9.54 -16.30 30.35
C ASN A 376 -10.83 -17.04 29.92
N SER A 377 -11.11 -17.11 28.62
CA SER A 377 -12.31 -17.71 28.04
C SER A 377 -12.04 -19.10 27.44
N VAL A 378 -10.77 -19.55 27.41
CA VAL A 378 -10.39 -20.84 26.82
C VAL A 378 -11.12 -22.00 27.48
N ASN A 379 -11.13 -22.07 28.82
CA ASN A 379 -11.80 -23.15 29.55
C ASN A 379 -13.31 -23.24 29.20
N HIS A 380 -14.00 -22.10 29.12
CA HIS A 380 -15.40 -22.06 28.71
C HIS A 380 -15.61 -22.56 27.27
N TYR A 381 -14.71 -22.16 26.38
CA TYR A 381 -14.72 -22.61 24.98
C TYR A 381 -14.53 -24.14 24.87
N LEU A 382 -13.57 -24.70 25.61
CA LEU A 382 -13.30 -26.15 25.61
C LEU A 382 -14.50 -26.94 26.12
N GLU A 383 -15.13 -26.53 27.21
CA GLU A 383 -16.35 -27.17 27.74
C GLU A 383 -17.52 -27.09 26.76
N LYS A 384 -17.65 -25.98 26.01
CA LYS A 384 -18.62 -25.88 24.93
C LYS A 384 -18.32 -26.90 23.82
N LYS A 385 -17.07 -27.02 23.37
CA LYS A 385 -16.68 -27.98 22.33
C LYS A 385 -16.84 -29.43 22.75
N LYS A 386 -16.59 -29.73 24.03
CA LYS A 386 -16.86 -31.04 24.63
C LYS A 386 -18.33 -31.43 24.50
N ARG A 387 -19.25 -30.50 24.81
CA ARG A 387 -20.71 -30.69 24.61
C ARG A 387 -21.12 -30.83 23.14
N GLU A 388 -20.35 -30.28 22.20
CA GLU A 388 -20.54 -30.45 20.74
C GLU A 388 -19.98 -31.81 20.23
N GLY A 389 -19.43 -32.64 21.12
CA GLY A 389 -18.94 -33.99 20.82
C GLY A 389 -17.50 -34.03 20.30
N PHE A 390 -16.69 -32.99 20.58
CA PHE A 390 -15.24 -33.03 20.34
C PHE A 390 -14.52 -33.65 21.53
N SER A 391 -13.50 -34.46 21.25
CA SER A 391 -12.50 -34.86 22.24
C SER A 391 -11.51 -33.72 22.45
N ILE A 392 -11.28 -33.34 23.70
CA ILE A 392 -10.40 -32.24 24.07
C ILE A 392 -9.05 -32.80 24.50
N LEU A 393 -8.02 -32.59 23.70
CA LEU A 393 -6.70 -33.17 23.87
C LEU A 393 -5.68 -32.06 24.13
N GLY A 394 -4.75 -32.26 25.06
CA GLY A 394 -3.59 -31.39 25.23
C GLY A 394 -2.37 -31.98 24.53
N LEU A 395 -1.57 -31.15 23.85
CA LEU A 395 -0.24 -31.54 23.40
C LEU A 395 0.78 -31.05 24.44
N GLU A 396 1.11 -31.91 25.40
CA GLU A 396 1.93 -31.57 26.55
C GLU A 396 2.64 -32.79 27.13
N GLN A 397 3.84 -32.56 27.69
CA GLN A 397 4.61 -33.59 28.38
C GLN A 397 4.18 -33.67 29.84
N THR A 398 3.48 -34.74 30.20
CA THR A 398 2.96 -34.97 31.56
C THR A 398 3.32 -36.37 32.04
N ALA A 399 3.13 -36.68 33.33
CA ALA A 399 3.40 -38.04 33.83
C ALA A 399 2.47 -39.11 33.22
N ASN A 400 1.29 -38.71 32.72
CA ASN A 400 0.25 -39.59 32.21
C ASN A 400 -0.06 -39.32 30.72
N SER A 401 0.84 -38.66 29.98
CA SER A 401 0.65 -38.44 28.55
C SER A 401 0.82 -39.73 27.78
N VAL A 402 0.09 -39.83 26.67
CA VAL A 402 0.20 -40.95 25.73
C VAL A 402 1.15 -40.55 24.59
N PRO A 403 2.10 -41.41 24.20
CA PRO A 403 2.95 -41.18 23.03
C PRO A 403 2.13 -40.95 21.75
N LEU A 404 2.47 -39.93 20.97
CA LEU A 404 1.75 -39.55 19.75
C LEU A 404 1.66 -40.68 18.71
N ASP A 405 2.72 -41.48 18.59
CA ASP A 405 2.83 -42.62 17.67
C ASP A 405 1.99 -43.83 18.09
N GLU A 406 1.56 -43.88 19.36
CA GLU A 406 0.65 -44.90 19.89
C GLU A 406 -0.79 -44.40 20.04
N TYR A 407 -1.02 -43.10 19.84
CA TYR A 407 -2.32 -42.47 20.04
C TYR A 407 -3.21 -42.54 18.80
N PHE A 408 -4.44 -43.03 18.96
CA PHE A 408 -5.44 -43.06 17.90
C PHE A 408 -6.39 -41.87 18.01
N PHE A 409 -6.33 -40.96 17.04
CA PHE A 409 -7.14 -39.75 17.07
C PHE A 409 -8.64 -40.01 16.83
N PRO A 410 -9.52 -39.47 17.70
CA PRO A 410 -10.95 -39.34 17.41
C PRO A 410 -11.20 -38.44 16.20
N LYS A 411 -12.27 -38.70 15.44
CA LYS A 411 -12.59 -37.89 14.25
C LYS A 411 -12.77 -36.41 14.60
N LYS A 412 -13.54 -36.11 15.64
CA LYS A 412 -13.72 -34.74 16.15
C LYS A 412 -12.72 -34.46 17.27
N THR A 413 -11.69 -33.69 16.96
CA THR A 413 -10.58 -33.40 17.89
C THR A 413 -10.40 -31.89 18.06
N VAL A 414 -10.27 -31.46 19.32
CA VAL A 414 -9.71 -30.16 19.68
C VAL A 414 -8.34 -30.44 20.29
N LEU A 415 -7.28 -29.86 19.73
CA LEU A 415 -5.93 -29.98 20.27
C LEU A 415 -5.48 -28.65 20.87
N VAL A 416 -5.11 -28.66 22.15
CA VAL A 416 -4.67 -27.48 22.91
C VAL A 416 -3.15 -27.46 23.00
N LEU A 417 -2.55 -26.33 22.63
CA LEU A 417 -1.11 -26.09 22.71
C LEU A 417 -0.77 -25.18 23.90
N GLY A 418 0.26 -25.55 24.66
CA GLY A 418 0.73 -24.78 25.81
C GLY A 418 1.63 -23.59 25.47
N ARG A 419 1.92 -22.78 26.50
CA ARG A 419 2.96 -21.73 26.46
C ARG A 419 4.33 -22.37 26.27
N GLU A 420 5.27 -21.72 25.57
CA GLU A 420 6.58 -22.34 25.31
C GLU A 420 7.41 -22.66 26.58
N LYS A 421 7.15 -21.95 27.68
CA LYS A 421 7.87 -22.13 28.95
C LYS A 421 7.04 -22.81 30.04
N GLU A 422 5.77 -22.42 30.13
CA GLU A 422 4.88 -22.79 31.24
C GLU A 422 3.97 -23.97 30.87
N GLY A 423 3.89 -24.31 29.58
CA GLY A 423 3.01 -25.37 29.10
C GLY A 423 1.54 -24.98 29.15
N ILE A 424 0.67 -25.99 29.23
CA ILE A 424 -0.77 -25.81 29.40
C ILE A 424 -1.08 -25.49 30.89
N PRO A 425 -1.86 -24.43 31.19
CA PRO A 425 -2.28 -24.12 32.56
C PRO A 425 -2.99 -25.28 33.27
N VAL A 426 -2.74 -25.45 34.57
CA VAL A 426 -3.25 -26.58 35.37
C VAL A 426 -4.77 -26.66 35.38
N ASP A 427 -5.45 -25.51 35.46
CA ASP A 427 -6.90 -25.42 35.38
C ASP A 427 -7.44 -25.92 34.02
N THR A 428 -6.72 -25.67 32.93
CA THR A 428 -7.04 -26.22 31.60
C THR A 428 -6.74 -27.72 31.53
N ILE A 429 -5.64 -28.21 32.11
CA ILE A 429 -5.29 -29.64 32.16
C ILE A 429 -6.44 -30.48 32.73
N HIS A 430 -7.15 -29.99 33.75
CA HIS A 430 -8.28 -30.69 34.37
C HIS A 430 -9.51 -30.86 33.45
N ILE A 431 -9.60 -30.12 32.34
CA ILE A 431 -10.71 -30.19 31.39
C ILE A 431 -10.42 -31.20 30.27
N LEU A 432 -9.13 -31.46 30.00
CA LEU A 432 -8.67 -32.33 28.92
C LEU A 432 -9.11 -33.78 29.14
N ASP A 433 -9.49 -34.44 28.05
CA ASP A 433 -9.79 -35.87 28.03
C ASP A 433 -8.51 -36.72 28.05
N ALA A 434 -7.43 -36.21 27.45
CA ALA A 434 -6.10 -36.82 27.50
C ALA A 434 -4.99 -35.79 27.17
N CYS A 435 -3.77 -36.08 27.60
CA CYS A 435 -2.56 -35.40 27.12
C CYS A 435 -1.80 -36.33 26.18
N ILE A 436 -1.32 -35.78 25.07
CA ILE A 436 -0.50 -36.46 24.08
C ILE A 436 0.88 -35.82 24.13
N GLU A 437 1.92 -36.64 24.06
CA GLU A 437 3.31 -36.17 23.97
C GLU A 437 4.00 -36.67 22.71
N ILE A 438 4.92 -35.87 22.18
CA ILE A 438 5.79 -36.29 21.07
C ILE A 438 7.03 -36.93 21.69
N PRO A 439 7.32 -38.23 21.44
CA PRO A 439 8.52 -38.87 21.95
C PRO A 439 9.79 -38.15 21.49
N GLN A 440 10.72 -37.92 22.41
CA GLN A 440 11.99 -37.23 22.13
C GLN A 440 13.16 -38.16 22.42
N LEU A 441 14.13 -38.21 21.50
CA LEU A 441 15.34 -39.03 21.62
C LEU A 441 16.59 -38.20 21.95
N GLY A 442 16.49 -36.88 21.86
CA GLY A 442 17.60 -35.95 22.06
C GLY A 442 17.69 -35.41 23.49
N VAL A 443 18.66 -34.50 23.71
CA VAL A 443 18.91 -33.86 25.00
C VAL A 443 18.19 -32.51 25.18
N VAL A 444 17.65 -31.95 24.10
CA VAL A 444 16.89 -30.69 24.16
C VAL A 444 15.56 -30.97 24.85
N ARG A 445 15.14 -30.06 25.74
CA ARG A 445 13.96 -30.24 26.59
C ARG A 445 12.66 -30.40 25.81
N SER A 446 12.45 -29.59 24.78
CA SER A 446 11.20 -29.56 24.02
C SER A 446 11.39 -29.02 22.60
N LEU A 447 10.44 -29.38 21.73
CA LEU A 447 10.30 -28.84 20.38
C LEU A 447 9.69 -27.43 20.41
N ASN A 448 9.84 -26.69 19.31
CA ASN A 448 9.06 -25.47 19.11
C ASN A 448 7.55 -25.83 19.03
N VAL A 449 6.70 -25.03 19.67
CA VAL A 449 5.26 -25.27 19.75
C VAL A 449 4.56 -25.33 18.39
N HIS A 450 4.94 -24.51 17.40
CA HIS A 450 4.32 -24.59 16.07
C HIS A 450 4.71 -25.88 15.34
N VAL A 451 5.96 -26.33 15.53
CA VAL A 451 6.45 -27.60 14.97
C VAL A 451 5.71 -28.77 15.62
N SER A 452 5.50 -28.71 16.94
CA SER A 452 4.76 -29.72 17.69
C SER A 452 3.31 -29.82 17.21
N GLY A 453 2.63 -28.68 17.07
CA GLY A 453 1.28 -28.63 16.50
C GLY A 453 1.21 -29.15 15.06
N ALA A 454 2.24 -28.88 14.25
CA ALA A 454 2.32 -29.39 12.88
C ALA A 454 2.47 -30.92 12.82
N ILE A 455 3.33 -31.50 13.66
CA ILE A 455 3.52 -32.96 13.75
C ILE A 455 2.23 -33.64 14.19
N ALA A 456 1.56 -33.12 15.22
CA ALA A 456 0.31 -33.68 15.71
C ALA A 456 -0.83 -33.58 14.68
N LEU A 457 -0.96 -32.44 13.99
CA LEU A 457 -1.97 -32.26 12.94
C LEU A 457 -1.69 -33.17 11.73
N TRP A 458 -0.42 -33.32 11.33
CA TRP A 458 -0.04 -34.25 10.28
C TRP A 458 -0.41 -35.70 10.66
N GLU A 459 -0.13 -36.12 11.89
CA GLU A 459 -0.41 -37.48 12.35
C GLU A 459 -1.93 -37.73 12.39
N TYR A 460 -2.71 -36.78 12.92
CA TYR A 460 -4.16 -36.81 12.82
C TYR A 460 -4.63 -36.97 11.36
N THR A 461 -4.13 -36.12 10.45
CA THR A 461 -4.50 -36.16 9.03
C THR A 461 -4.09 -37.48 8.38
N ARG A 462 -2.92 -38.03 8.69
CA ARG A 462 -2.47 -39.34 8.21
C ARG A 462 -3.47 -40.43 8.61
N GLN A 463 -3.86 -40.46 9.89
CA GLN A 463 -4.83 -41.44 10.39
C GLN A 463 -6.21 -41.29 9.74
N GLN A 464 -6.69 -40.05 9.51
CA GLN A 464 -7.99 -39.84 8.85
C GLN A 464 -7.96 -40.15 7.35
N ARG A 465 -6.81 -40.04 6.67
CA ARG A 465 -6.66 -40.41 5.25
C ARG A 465 -6.60 -41.92 5.03
N SER A 466 -6.18 -42.69 6.04
CA SER A 466 -6.07 -44.15 5.98
C SER A 466 -7.35 -44.88 6.43
N ARG A 467 -8.41 -44.15 6.78
CA ARG A 467 -9.76 -44.66 7.04
C ARG A 467 -10.65 -44.38 5.85
#